data_AF-A0A7Y1V052-F1
#
_entry.id   AF-A0A7Y1V052-F1
#
_cell.length_a   1.000
_cell.length_b   1.000
_cell.length_c   1.000
_cell.angle_alpha   90.00
_cell.angle_beta   90.00
_cell.angle_gamma   90.00
#
_symmetry.space_group_name_H-M   'P 1'
#
loop_
_entity.id
_entity.type
_entity.pdbx_description
1 polymer ?
#
loop_
_entity_poly.entity_id
_entity_poly.type
_entity_poly.pdbx_seq_one_letter_code
_entity_poly.pdbx_strand_id
1 'polypeptide(L)'
;MRWMRERLDKEEGFTLIELMVVVLIIAVLVAIAIPSFLGFRNRAQDRSAQADLRNTLLGEKAVWTDNGAFTETEADLKAFEPTLIINTTAAADPGVFVDMSVAANDDAVCLLQASASGNMFAIFEDSSATGGTFYGASAGAITCPSSAGAPTSSASVAWSNTGFPAVP
;
A
#
# COMPACT_ATOMS: atom_id res chain seq x y z
N MET A 1 -51.90 9.56 52.75
CA MET A 1 -50.80 9.57 51.76
C MET A 1 -49.47 9.24 52.46
N ARG A 2 -49.13 7.97 52.68
CA ARG A 2 -47.92 7.55 53.46
C ARG A 2 -47.16 6.37 52.82
N TRP A 3 -47.13 6.29 51.50
CA TRP A 3 -46.54 5.14 50.78
C TRP A 3 -45.70 5.60 49.59
N MET A 4 -44.76 6.53 49.80
CA MET A 4 -43.96 7.08 48.69
C MET A 4 -42.49 7.39 49.09
N ARG A 5 -41.87 6.56 49.94
CA ARG A 5 -40.48 6.83 50.41
C ARG A 5 -39.52 5.64 50.46
N GLU A 6 -39.73 4.60 49.67
CA GLU A 6 -38.76 3.47 49.61
C GLU A 6 -38.44 3.05 48.18
N ARG A 7 -38.04 4.00 47.34
CA ARG A 7 -37.22 3.75 46.15
C ARG A 7 -36.30 4.94 45.88
N LEU A 8 -35.58 5.38 46.91
CA LEU A 8 -34.36 6.15 46.66
C LEU A 8 -33.26 5.12 46.45
N ASP A 9 -32.76 5.13 45.23
CA ASP A 9 -31.85 4.19 44.64
C ASP A 9 -30.69 3.83 45.57
N LYS A 10 -30.45 2.52 45.69
CA LYS A 10 -29.14 2.02 46.09
C LYS A 10 -28.18 2.40 44.97
N GLU A 11 -27.65 3.62 45.02
CA GLU A 11 -26.45 3.97 44.26
C GLU A 11 -25.27 3.23 44.89
N GLU A 12 -25.15 1.94 44.54
CA GLU A 12 -23.92 1.17 44.77
C GLU A 12 -22.84 1.78 43.86
N GLY A 13 -22.05 2.69 44.43
CA GLY A 13 -20.91 3.31 43.75
C GLY A 13 -19.84 2.27 43.41
N PHE A 14 -19.27 2.40 42.21
CA PHE A 14 -18.12 1.60 41.74
C PHE A 14 -16.99 1.66 42.78
N THR A 15 -16.46 0.50 43.16
CA THR A 15 -15.34 0.48 44.10
C THR A 15 -14.05 0.87 43.39
N LEU A 16 -13.15 1.59 44.08
CA LEU A 16 -11.83 1.96 43.53
C LEU A 16 -11.03 0.69 43.19
N ILE A 17 -11.20 -0.37 43.97
CA ILE A 17 -10.56 -1.67 43.73
C ILE A 17 -11.07 -2.37 42.47
N GLU A 18 -12.37 -2.29 42.13
CA GLU A 18 -12.89 -2.80 40.85
C GLU A 18 -12.20 -2.12 39.68
N LEU A 19 -12.08 -0.79 39.73
CA LEU A 19 -11.45 -0.04 38.65
C LEU A 19 -9.95 -0.40 38.55
N MET A 20 -9.26 -0.59 39.68
CA MET A 20 -7.85 -1.01 39.69
C MET A 20 -7.62 -2.38 39.03
N VAL A 21 -8.46 -3.37 39.34
CA VAL A 21 -8.33 -4.71 38.73
C VAL A 21 -8.63 -4.67 37.24
N VAL A 22 -9.61 -3.86 36.81
CA VAL A 22 -9.95 -3.72 35.39
C VAL A 22 -8.78 -3.11 34.60
N VAL A 23 -8.17 -2.03 35.08
CA VAL A 23 -7.02 -1.43 34.37
C VAL A 23 -5.80 -2.35 34.38
N LEU A 24 -5.62 -3.16 35.42
CA LEU A 24 -4.57 -4.18 35.47
C LEU A 24 -4.77 -5.24 34.38
N ILE A 25 -5.98 -5.76 34.22
CA ILE A 25 -6.28 -6.75 33.18
C ILE A 25 -6.09 -6.14 31.79
N ILE A 26 -6.58 -4.92 31.55
CA ILE A 26 -6.39 -4.22 30.27
C ILE A 26 -4.89 -4.02 29.97
N ALA A 27 -4.07 -3.67 30.97
CA ALA A 27 -2.63 -3.49 30.79
C ALA A 27 -1.94 -4.78 30.31
N VAL A 28 -2.31 -5.94 30.86
CA VAL A 28 -1.76 -7.25 30.43
C VAL A 28 -2.18 -7.58 29.00
N LEU A 29 -3.44 -7.33 28.65
CA LEU A 29 -3.95 -7.59 27.28
C LEU A 29 -3.25 -6.71 26.25
N VAL A 30 -3.11 -5.42 26.54
CA VAL A 30 -2.47 -4.44 25.66
C VAL A 30 -0.98 -4.77 25.44
N ALA A 31 -0.28 -5.21 26.48
CA ALA A 31 1.14 -5.58 26.39
C ALA A 31 1.41 -6.68 25.34
N ILE A 32 0.50 -7.66 25.21
CA ILE A 32 0.61 -8.74 24.21
C ILE A 32 0.05 -8.29 22.85
N ALA A 33 -1.01 -7.48 22.85
CA ALA A 33 -1.71 -7.09 21.63
C ALA A 33 -0.91 -6.09 20.77
N ILE A 34 -0.30 -5.05 21.36
CA ILE A 34 0.40 -3.98 20.62
C ILE A 34 1.44 -4.50 19.62
N PRO A 35 2.42 -5.35 19.99
CA PRO A 35 3.47 -5.77 19.06
C PRO A 35 2.88 -6.53 17.86
N SER A 36 1.86 -7.37 18.09
CA SER A 36 1.19 -8.10 17.01
C SER A 36 0.40 -7.16 16.08
N PHE A 37 -0.30 -6.17 16.66
CA PHE A 37 -1.11 -5.21 15.93
C PHE A 37 -0.27 -4.35 14.98
N LEU A 38 0.91 -3.91 15.41
CA LEU A 38 1.84 -3.15 14.55
C LEU A 38 2.29 -3.97 13.33
N GLY A 39 2.62 -5.25 13.52
CA GLY A 39 2.98 -6.13 12.41
C GLY A 39 1.82 -6.38 11.42
N PHE A 40 0.59 -6.54 11.93
CA PHE A 40 -0.60 -6.63 11.07
C PHE A 40 -0.85 -5.35 10.29
N ARG A 41 -0.69 -4.18 10.95
CA ARG A 41 -0.85 -2.88 10.30
C ARG A 41 0.15 -2.72 9.16
N ASN A 42 1.43 -2.98 9.38
CA ASN A 42 2.45 -2.84 8.34
C ASN A 42 2.16 -3.75 7.13
N ARG A 43 1.80 -5.02 7.36
CA ARG A 43 1.40 -5.94 6.27
C ARG A 43 0.15 -5.48 5.54
N ALA A 44 -0.81 -4.87 6.22
CA ALA A 44 -2.01 -4.32 5.59
C ALA A 44 -1.68 -3.11 4.72
N GLN A 45 -0.79 -2.22 5.17
CA GLN A 45 -0.30 -1.10 4.38
C GLN A 45 0.45 -1.57 3.12
N ASP A 46 1.34 -2.56 3.27
CA ASP A 46 2.06 -3.15 2.13
C ASP A 46 1.12 -3.76 1.10
N ARG A 47 0.11 -4.50 1.56
CA ARG A 47 -0.91 -5.07 0.66
C ARG A 47 -1.76 -4.00 -0.02
N SER A 48 -2.05 -2.90 0.66
CA SER A 48 -2.76 -1.77 0.04
C SER A 48 -1.93 -1.19 -1.10
N ALA A 49 -0.66 -0.90 -0.85
CA ALA A 49 0.24 -0.37 -1.89
C ALA A 49 0.39 -1.32 -3.08
N GLN A 50 0.52 -2.63 -2.82
CA GLN A 50 0.58 -3.62 -3.90
C GLN A 50 -0.73 -3.71 -4.70
N ALA A 51 -1.89 -3.48 -4.06
CA ALA A 51 -3.19 -3.49 -4.73
C ALA A 51 -3.38 -2.24 -5.60
N ASP A 52 -3.04 -1.07 -5.06
CA ASP A 52 -3.06 0.20 -5.77
C ASP A 52 -2.19 0.14 -7.04
N LEU A 53 -0.97 -0.39 -6.95
CA LEU A 53 -0.10 -0.61 -8.11
C LEU A 53 -0.72 -1.54 -9.16
N ARG A 54 -1.36 -2.63 -8.74
CA ARG A 54 -2.04 -3.56 -9.66
C ARG A 54 -3.23 -2.91 -10.35
N ASN A 55 -4.02 -2.13 -9.63
CA ASN A 55 -5.14 -1.40 -10.19
C ASN A 55 -4.67 -0.35 -11.21
N THR A 56 -3.57 0.35 -10.89
CA THR A 56 -2.93 1.29 -11.82
C THR A 56 -2.45 0.58 -13.08
N LEU A 57 -1.80 -0.57 -12.95
CA LEU A 57 -1.35 -1.38 -14.09
C LEU A 57 -2.52 -1.80 -14.99
N LEU A 58 -3.68 -2.11 -14.42
CA LEU A 58 -4.87 -2.44 -15.23
C LEU A 58 -5.35 -1.22 -16.04
N GLY A 59 -5.34 -0.03 -15.44
CA GLY A 59 -5.62 1.23 -16.14
C GLY A 59 -4.61 1.49 -17.25
N GLU A 60 -3.31 1.38 -16.97
CA GLU A 60 -2.23 1.51 -17.96
C GLU A 60 -2.40 0.54 -19.13
N LYS A 61 -2.72 -0.73 -18.85
CA LYS A 61 -2.95 -1.73 -19.91
C LYS A 61 -4.18 -1.41 -20.76
N ALA A 62 -5.22 -0.82 -20.17
CA ALA A 62 -6.38 -0.37 -20.92
C ALA A 62 -6.02 0.79 -21.84
N VAL A 63 -5.30 1.79 -21.33
CA VAL A 63 -4.79 2.92 -22.14
C VAL A 63 -3.90 2.42 -23.28
N TRP A 64 -2.99 1.50 -23.00
CA TRP A 64 -2.11 0.93 -24.03
C TRP A 64 -2.90 0.15 -25.09
N THR A 65 -3.97 -0.53 -24.71
CA THR A 65 -4.85 -1.23 -25.68
C THR A 65 -5.56 -0.26 -26.63
N ASP A 66 -5.92 0.93 -26.13
CA ASP A 66 -6.63 1.95 -26.92
C ASP A 66 -5.67 2.79 -27.78
N ASN A 67 -4.50 3.14 -27.24
CA ASN A 67 -3.60 4.15 -27.82
C ASN A 67 -2.27 3.57 -28.35
N GLY A 68 -1.93 2.32 -28.01
CA GLY A 68 -0.63 1.72 -28.31
C GLY A 68 0.53 2.30 -27.51
N ALA A 69 0.26 3.05 -26.43
CA ALA A 69 1.24 3.72 -25.57
C ALA A 69 0.73 3.81 -24.13
N PHE A 70 1.63 3.71 -23.16
CA PHE A 70 1.34 4.01 -21.75
C PHE A 70 1.28 5.52 -21.49
N THR A 71 0.79 5.94 -20.32
CA THR A 71 0.54 7.38 -20.04
C THR A 71 0.91 7.79 -18.62
N GLU A 72 1.65 8.89 -18.47
CA GLU A 72 1.80 9.58 -17.18
C GLU A 72 0.62 10.53 -16.88
N THR A 73 -0.35 10.63 -17.79
CA THR A 73 -1.47 11.55 -17.64
C THR A 73 -2.45 11.04 -16.60
N GLU A 74 -2.47 11.70 -15.44
CA GLU A 74 -3.37 11.39 -14.32
C GLU A 74 -4.85 11.26 -14.74
N ALA A 75 -5.32 12.10 -15.66
CA ALA A 75 -6.71 12.09 -16.11
C ALA A 75 -7.10 10.78 -16.81
N ASP A 76 -6.18 10.20 -17.59
CA ASP A 76 -6.41 8.96 -18.32
C ASP A 76 -6.53 7.79 -17.35
N LEU A 77 -5.64 7.74 -16.35
CA LEU A 77 -5.65 6.69 -15.32
C LEU A 77 -6.85 6.80 -14.38
N LYS A 78 -7.24 8.03 -14.01
CA LYS A 78 -8.43 8.28 -13.18
C LYS A 78 -9.75 7.98 -13.88
N ALA A 79 -9.77 7.90 -15.21
CA ALA A 79 -10.95 7.43 -15.94
C ALA A 79 -11.27 5.96 -15.62
N PHE A 80 -10.25 5.16 -15.30
CA PHE A 80 -10.39 3.76 -14.88
C PHE A 80 -10.52 3.62 -13.37
N GLU A 81 -9.65 4.31 -12.62
CA GLU A 81 -9.59 4.21 -11.16
C GLU A 81 -9.66 5.60 -10.52
N PRO A 82 -10.88 6.16 -10.33
CA PRO A 82 -11.04 7.56 -9.91
C PRO A 82 -10.61 7.82 -8.46
N THR A 83 -10.49 6.76 -7.65
CA THR A 83 -10.08 6.85 -6.24
C THR A 83 -8.57 6.78 -6.04
N LEU A 84 -7.82 6.45 -7.09
CA LEU A 84 -6.39 6.29 -7.01
C LEU A 84 -5.70 7.67 -6.94
N ILE A 85 -4.68 7.75 -6.10
CA ILE A 85 -3.79 8.90 -6.01
C ILE A 85 -2.62 8.64 -6.95
N ILE A 86 -2.59 9.35 -8.08
CA ILE A 86 -1.47 9.31 -9.03
C ILE A 86 -0.58 10.52 -8.76
N ASN A 87 0.72 10.29 -8.64
CA ASN A 87 1.72 11.33 -8.51
C ASN A 87 2.62 11.27 -9.76
N THR A 88 2.84 12.41 -10.41
CA THR A 88 3.79 12.54 -11.53
C THR A 88 5.13 13.15 -11.10
N THR A 89 5.28 13.45 -9.80
CA THR A 89 6.54 13.94 -9.22
C THR A 89 6.84 13.25 -7.88
N ALA A 90 7.95 12.51 -7.84
CA ALA A 90 8.60 11.86 -6.69
C ALA A 90 7.81 10.77 -5.93
N ALA A 91 8.45 9.60 -5.79
CA ALA A 91 7.93 8.39 -5.11
C ALA A 91 7.86 8.46 -3.57
N ALA A 92 7.99 9.64 -2.96
CA ALA A 92 8.03 9.83 -1.50
C ALA A 92 6.66 10.16 -0.88
N ASP A 93 5.69 10.57 -1.71
CA ASP A 93 4.33 10.87 -1.27
C ASP A 93 3.43 9.62 -1.30
N PRO A 94 2.40 9.52 -0.43
CA PRO A 94 1.41 8.46 -0.52
C PRO A 94 0.69 8.53 -1.88
N GLY A 95 0.77 7.45 -2.65
CA GLY A 95 0.18 7.35 -3.99
C GLY A 95 1.08 6.56 -4.93
N VAL A 96 0.55 6.28 -6.12
CA VAL A 96 1.28 5.61 -7.19
C VAL A 96 2.01 6.66 -8.02
N PHE A 97 3.33 6.56 -8.04
CA PHE A 97 4.20 7.31 -8.94
C PHE A 97 4.32 6.56 -10.27
N VAL A 98 4.03 7.25 -11.37
CA VAL A 98 4.15 6.71 -12.73
C VAL A 98 5.42 7.28 -13.35
N ASP A 99 6.28 6.40 -13.85
CA ASP A 99 7.58 6.71 -14.43
C ASP A 99 7.73 5.99 -15.77
N MET A 100 7.72 6.76 -16.87
CA MET A 100 7.93 6.28 -18.23
C MET A 100 9.40 6.36 -18.66
N SER A 101 10.37 6.33 -17.73
CA SER A 101 11.82 6.39 -18.04
C SER A 101 12.36 5.23 -18.90
N VAL A 102 11.48 4.38 -19.43
CA VAL A 102 11.82 3.14 -20.12
C VAL A 102 11.14 3.11 -21.50
N ALA A 103 11.99 3.17 -22.52
CA ALA A 103 11.72 2.96 -23.95
C ALA A 103 11.35 4.21 -24.79
N ALA A 104 11.97 4.26 -25.97
CA ALA A 104 11.85 5.34 -26.95
C ALA A 104 10.50 5.40 -27.70
N ASN A 105 9.51 4.55 -27.33
CA ASN A 105 8.21 4.41 -28.01
C ASN A 105 7.03 4.24 -27.03
N ASP A 106 7.15 4.61 -25.75
CA ASP A 106 6.06 4.52 -24.76
C ASP A 106 5.47 3.11 -24.52
N ASP A 107 6.25 2.06 -24.86
CA ASP A 107 5.89 0.64 -24.72
C ASP A 107 6.18 0.07 -23.33
N ALA A 108 6.79 0.85 -22.44
CA ALA A 108 7.07 0.40 -21.08
C ALA A 108 6.79 1.49 -20.05
N VAL A 109 6.33 1.06 -18.87
CA VAL A 109 5.98 1.93 -17.75
C VAL A 109 6.45 1.30 -16.45
N CYS A 110 6.94 2.14 -15.55
CA CYS A 110 7.33 1.77 -14.21
C CYS A 110 6.41 2.48 -13.21
N LEU A 111 5.75 1.70 -12.37
CA LEU A 111 4.84 2.17 -11.34
C LEU A 111 5.50 1.94 -9.99
N LEU A 112 5.54 2.95 -9.13
CA LEU A 112 6.17 2.87 -7.80
C LEU A 112 5.23 3.37 -6.73
N GLN A 113 5.25 2.75 -5.57
CA GLN A 113 4.49 3.24 -4.42
C GLN A 113 5.24 2.98 -3.13
N ALA A 114 5.30 4.02 -2.30
CA ALA A 114 5.70 3.91 -0.90
C ALA A 114 4.53 3.40 -0.07
N SER A 115 4.77 2.32 0.68
CA SER A 115 3.88 1.90 1.75
C SER A 115 4.14 2.73 3.00
N ALA A 116 3.08 3.02 3.76
CA ALA A 116 3.20 3.67 5.07
C ALA A 116 3.98 2.85 6.10
N SER A 117 4.31 1.58 5.81
CA SER A 117 5.24 0.77 6.59
C SER A 117 6.71 1.19 6.45
N GLY A 118 7.05 1.96 5.40
CA GLY A 118 8.41 2.30 5.00
C GLY A 118 8.96 1.46 3.82
N ASN A 119 8.24 0.43 3.39
CA ASN A 119 8.62 -0.40 2.25
C ASN A 119 8.21 0.25 0.92
N MET A 120 8.99 0.03 -0.12
CA MET A 120 8.70 0.44 -1.50
C MET A 120 8.34 -0.77 -2.33
N PHE A 121 7.36 -0.59 -3.22
CA PHE A 121 6.96 -1.59 -4.20
C PHE A 121 6.99 -0.97 -5.59
N ALA A 122 7.33 -1.76 -6.59
CA ALA A 122 7.30 -1.34 -7.97
C ALA A 122 6.73 -2.43 -8.89
N ILE A 123 6.04 -1.99 -9.93
CA ILE A 123 5.69 -2.83 -11.08
C ILE A 123 6.33 -2.19 -12.31
N PHE A 124 7.10 -2.97 -13.04
CA PHE A 124 7.60 -2.60 -14.35
C PHE A 124 6.85 -3.43 -15.39
N GLU A 125 6.16 -2.76 -16.31
CA GLU A 125 5.47 -3.37 -17.44
C GLU A 125 6.18 -2.97 -18.72
N ASP A 126 6.45 -3.95 -19.58
CA ASP A 126 6.96 -3.73 -20.92
C ASP A 126 6.10 -4.53 -21.90
N SER A 127 5.40 -3.83 -22.78
CA SER A 127 4.52 -4.36 -23.82
C SER A 127 5.26 -4.73 -25.10
N SER A 128 6.59 -4.55 -25.16
CA SER A 128 7.40 -4.95 -26.32
C SER A 128 7.45 -6.47 -26.49
N ALA A 129 7.89 -6.93 -27.66
CA ALA A 129 7.94 -8.37 -28.00
C ALA A 129 8.82 -9.21 -27.05
N THR A 130 9.72 -8.58 -26.28
CA THR A 130 10.61 -9.20 -25.29
C THR A 130 10.27 -8.82 -23.86
N GLY A 131 9.19 -8.06 -23.65
CA GLY A 131 8.77 -7.50 -22.38
C GLY A 131 7.92 -8.45 -21.54
N GLY A 132 7.40 -7.91 -20.44
CA GLY A 132 6.51 -8.58 -19.51
C GLY A 132 6.26 -7.76 -18.24
N THR A 133 5.47 -8.31 -17.32
CA THR A 133 5.23 -7.72 -16.01
C THR A 133 6.26 -8.19 -15.00
N PHE A 134 6.94 -7.26 -14.35
CA PHE A 134 7.94 -7.51 -13.32
C PHE A 134 7.59 -6.75 -12.04
N TYR A 135 7.83 -7.38 -10.90
CA TYR A 135 7.50 -6.88 -9.59
C TYR A 135 8.77 -6.72 -8.78
N GLY A 136 8.97 -5.54 -8.20
CA GLY A 136 10.08 -5.18 -7.33
C GLY A 136 9.59 -4.84 -5.92
N ALA A 137 10.41 -5.13 -4.92
CA ALA A 137 10.17 -4.73 -3.54
C ALA A 137 11.49 -4.44 -2.83
N SER A 138 11.51 -3.40 -1.97
CA SER A 138 12.70 -3.01 -1.21
C SER A 138 12.32 -2.20 0.04
N ALA A 139 13.21 -2.19 1.04
CA ALA A 139 13.09 -1.31 2.22
C ALA A 139 13.55 0.13 1.95
N GLY A 140 14.08 0.42 0.75
CA GLY A 140 14.56 1.73 0.32
C GLY A 140 14.03 2.10 -1.07
N ALA A 141 14.44 3.26 -1.58
CA ALA A 141 14.00 3.75 -2.88
C ALA A 141 14.29 2.75 -4.02
N ILE A 142 13.30 2.59 -4.90
CA ILE A 142 13.42 1.81 -6.13
C ILE A 142 13.74 2.78 -7.26
N THR A 143 14.75 2.46 -8.07
CA THR A 143 15.00 3.13 -9.34
C THR A 143 14.40 2.27 -10.45
N CYS A 144 13.63 2.90 -11.32
CA CYS A 144 13.06 2.21 -12.46
C CYS A 144 14.15 1.73 -13.43
N PRO A 145 13.92 0.59 -14.11
CA PRO A 145 14.76 0.16 -15.23
C PRO A 145 14.81 1.27 -16.28
N SER A 146 15.92 1.41 -17.03
CA SER A 146 16.06 2.46 -18.06
C SER A 146 16.14 1.90 -19.49
N SER A 147 15.90 0.60 -19.65
CA SER A 147 15.87 -0.09 -20.94
C SER A 147 14.72 -1.10 -21.00
N ALA A 148 14.16 -1.28 -22.19
CA ALA A 148 13.20 -2.36 -22.46
C ALA A 148 13.81 -3.74 -22.16
N GLY A 149 12.94 -4.69 -21.84
CA GLY A 149 13.25 -6.07 -21.48
C GLY A 149 13.24 -6.33 -19.97
N ALA A 150 13.40 -7.60 -19.61
CA ALA A 150 13.41 -8.02 -18.21
C ALA A 150 14.44 -7.22 -17.39
N PRO A 151 14.03 -6.58 -16.29
CA PRO A 151 14.94 -5.79 -15.47
C PRO A 151 15.99 -6.71 -14.84
N THR A 152 17.26 -6.33 -14.98
CA THR A 152 18.34 -6.99 -14.27
C THR A 152 18.28 -6.61 -12.79
N SER A 153 18.49 -7.58 -11.89
CA SER A 153 18.53 -7.28 -10.45
C SER A 153 19.65 -6.28 -10.16
N SER A 154 19.30 -5.11 -9.64
CA SER A 154 20.27 -4.12 -9.16
C SER A 154 20.60 -4.39 -7.69
N ALA A 155 21.59 -3.68 -7.14
CA ALA A 155 21.91 -3.80 -5.72
C ALA A 155 20.75 -3.38 -4.78
N SER A 156 19.75 -2.64 -5.28
CA SER A 156 18.66 -2.10 -4.47
C SER A 156 17.36 -2.89 -4.56
N VAL A 157 17.13 -3.67 -5.63
CA VAL A 157 15.84 -4.35 -5.88
C VAL A 157 16.03 -5.71 -6.53
N ALA A 158 15.38 -6.72 -5.95
CA ALA A 158 15.12 -7.99 -6.61
C ALA A 158 13.84 -7.86 -7.44
N TRP A 159 13.91 -8.27 -8.72
CA TRP A 159 12.76 -8.29 -9.62
C TRP A 159 12.26 -9.73 -9.82
N SER A 160 10.94 -9.90 -9.88
CA SER A 160 10.27 -11.19 -10.08
C SER A 160 9.15 -11.06 -11.10
N ASN A 161 8.91 -12.08 -11.93
CA ASN A 161 7.78 -12.14 -12.86
C ASN A 161 6.58 -12.94 -12.32
N THR A 162 6.63 -13.39 -11.07
CA THR A 162 5.58 -14.21 -10.43
C THR A 162 4.80 -13.46 -9.34
N GLY A 163 5.13 -12.19 -9.11
CA GLY A 163 4.54 -11.35 -8.08
C GLY A 163 5.59 -10.68 -7.21
N PHE A 164 5.13 -9.80 -6.30
CA PHE A 164 6.01 -9.04 -5.41
C PHE A 164 6.90 -9.97 -4.57
N PRO A 165 8.23 -9.81 -4.62
CA PRO A 165 9.14 -10.57 -3.78
C PRO A 165 9.01 -10.13 -2.32
N ALA A 166 9.55 -10.93 -1.41
CA ALA A 166 9.69 -10.52 -0.02
C ALA A 166 10.61 -9.28 0.06
N VAL A 167 10.22 -8.30 0.87
CA VAL A 167 11.08 -7.15 1.17
C VAL A 167 12.30 -7.66 1.96
N PRO A 168 13.53 -7.39 1.51
CA PRO A 168 14.75 -7.79 2.21
C PRO A 168 14.96 -7.08 3.55
#